data_AF-A0A4S9SLL8-F1
#
_entry.id   AF-A0A4S9SLL8-F1
#
_cell.length_a   1.000
_cell.length_b   1.000
_cell.length_c   1.000
_cell.angle_alpha   90.00
_cell.angle_beta   90.00
_cell.angle_gamma   90.00
#
_symmetry.space_group_name_H-M   'P 1'
#
loop_
_entity.id
_entity.type
_entity.pdbx_description
1 polymer ?
#
loop_
_entity_poly.entity_id
_entity_poly.type
_entity_poly.pdbx_seq_one_letter_code
_entity_poly.pdbx_strand_id
1 'polypeptide(L)'
;MSLPASDTSTPTLPRTPSKAVSVLSKKPSNACFGGVVTIEVGAEKKPFIVHKDLLGHYSDYFRAAFNGSFKEAIEGKLSLPDEFAEVFDIFNAFIYANQLRDNDGAIGKDLSAMILVCLWLFGDRHLVPALQNAAADALMESMAELNISPGNAMTLIYDQTIDGSPLRRLMIDSQVHRAACNKDNLAKWPQEALVDLAMEFSDRTPTSRKGSKIPVSHDKCCYHVHSEGEHC
;
A
#
# COMPACT_ATOMS: atom_id res chain seq x y z
N MET A 1 15.53 -12.31 10.92
CA MET A 1 14.27 -13.05 10.65
C MET A 1 14.42 -13.61 9.25
N SER A 2 14.44 -14.93 9.12
CA SER A 2 14.69 -15.60 7.85
C SER A 2 13.36 -16.03 7.25
N LEU A 3 13.17 -15.74 5.97
CA LEU A 3 11.98 -16.12 5.19
C LEU A 3 11.94 -17.64 4.98
N PRO A 4 10.79 -18.32 5.17
CA PRO A 4 10.65 -19.72 4.78
C PRO A 4 10.34 -19.83 3.28
N ALA A 5 10.80 -20.93 2.67
CA ALA A 5 10.58 -21.25 1.26
C ALA A 5 9.10 -21.59 0.99
N SER A 6 8.54 -20.99 -0.06
CA SER A 6 7.16 -21.19 -0.52
C SER A 6 7.04 -22.45 -1.39
N ASP A 7 6.16 -23.37 -0.99
CA ASP A 7 5.58 -24.37 -1.87
C ASP A 7 4.06 -24.40 -1.60
N THR A 8 3.29 -23.64 -2.36
CA THR A 8 1.86 -23.88 -2.60
C THR A 8 1.39 -23.01 -3.76
N SER A 9 0.69 -23.66 -4.70
CA SER A 9 0.25 -23.08 -5.97
C SER A 9 -0.94 -22.15 -5.77
N THR A 10 -0.67 -20.90 -5.40
CA THR A 10 -1.63 -19.79 -5.50
C THR A 10 -1.69 -19.35 -6.97
N PRO A 11 -2.86 -19.10 -7.58
CA PRO A 11 -2.93 -18.59 -8.94
C PRO A 11 -2.22 -17.24 -9.03
N THR A 12 -1.02 -17.22 -9.59
CA THR A 12 -0.25 -16.01 -9.83
C THR A 12 -0.84 -15.34 -11.07
N LEU A 13 -1.67 -14.32 -10.86
CA LEU A 13 -2.06 -13.44 -11.96
C LEU A 13 -0.80 -12.74 -12.50
N PRO A 14 -0.63 -12.64 -13.84
CA PRO A 14 0.47 -11.87 -14.41
C PRO A 14 0.41 -10.42 -13.89
N ARG A 15 1.55 -9.91 -13.42
CA ARG A 15 1.76 -8.54 -12.94
C ARG A 15 1.74 -7.55 -14.10
N THR A 16 0.63 -7.50 -14.82
CA THR A 16 0.28 -6.41 -15.72
C THR A 16 -0.11 -5.19 -14.89
N PRO A 17 0.15 -3.95 -15.33
CA PRO A 17 -0.33 -2.76 -14.65
C PRO A 17 -1.83 -2.88 -14.51
N SER A 18 -2.30 -3.03 -13.27
CA SER A 18 -3.72 -3.21 -12.99
C SER A 18 -4.42 -1.94 -13.45
N LYS A 19 -5.28 -2.05 -14.47
CA LYS A 19 -6.26 -1.00 -14.78
C LYS A 19 -7.26 -1.00 -13.64
N ALA A 20 -6.93 -0.34 -12.54
CA ALA A 20 -7.83 -0.19 -11.40
C ALA A 20 -9.06 0.60 -11.89
N VAL A 21 -10.23 -0.04 -11.82
CA VAL A 21 -11.53 0.55 -12.21
C VAL A 21 -12.32 1.00 -10.98
N SER A 22 -11.81 0.78 -9.77
CA SER A 22 -12.50 1.18 -8.54
C SER A 22 -11.99 2.49 -7.97
N VAL A 23 -12.54 3.55 -8.56
CA VAL A 23 -12.67 4.86 -7.95
C VAL A 23 -13.54 4.75 -6.70
N LEU A 24 -12.95 4.95 -5.54
CA LEU A 24 -13.67 5.00 -4.26
C LEU A 24 -13.55 6.37 -3.61
N SER A 25 -13.90 7.41 -4.35
CA SER A 25 -14.18 8.73 -3.79
C SER A 25 -15.57 8.82 -3.15
N LYS A 26 -16.42 7.80 -3.31
CA LYS A 26 -17.78 7.75 -2.77
C LYS A 26 -17.85 6.88 -1.51
N LYS A 27 -18.38 7.47 -0.43
CA LYS A 27 -18.71 6.75 0.80
C LYS A 27 -19.60 5.54 0.50
N PRO A 28 -19.40 4.39 1.18
CA PRO A 28 -20.25 3.23 1.00
C PRO A 28 -21.70 3.57 1.33
N SER A 29 -22.63 3.05 0.51
CA SER A 29 -24.06 3.18 0.77
C SER A 29 -24.51 2.21 1.87
N ASN A 30 -25.71 2.41 2.43
CA ASN A 30 -26.24 1.49 3.44
C ASN A 30 -26.40 0.03 2.94
N ALA A 31 -26.47 -0.18 1.62
CA ALA A 31 -26.52 -1.51 1.02
C ALA A 31 -25.22 -2.31 1.23
N CYS A 32 -24.09 -1.64 1.49
CA CYS A 32 -22.79 -2.30 1.69
C CYS A 32 -22.69 -3.05 3.04
N PHE A 33 -23.63 -2.85 3.95
CA PHE A 33 -23.64 -3.49 5.27
C PHE A 33 -24.56 -4.73 5.33
N GLY A 34 -24.87 -5.31 4.18
CA GLY A 34 -25.58 -6.58 4.06
C GLY A 34 -24.63 -7.76 3.93
N GLY A 35 -24.93 -8.85 4.64
CA GLY A 35 -24.17 -10.10 4.58
C GLY A 35 -22.75 -9.99 5.16
N VAL A 36 -22.24 -11.10 5.68
CA VAL A 36 -20.88 -11.16 6.25
C VAL A 36 -20.12 -12.34 5.68
N VAL A 37 -18.81 -12.17 5.56
CA VAL A 37 -17.84 -13.20 5.17
C VAL A 37 -16.74 -13.29 6.21
N THR A 38 -16.03 -14.42 6.23
CA THR A 38 -14.89 -14.64 7.13
C THR A 38 -13.58 -14.61 6.34
N ILE A 39 -12.66 -13.74 6.74
CA ILE A 39 -11.31 -13.69 6.20
C ILE A 39 -10.35 -14.28 7.24
N GLU A 40 -9.63 -15.34 6.90
CA GLU A 40 -8.57 -15.92 7.74
C GLU A 40 -7.22 -15.38 7.31
N VAL A 41 -6.53 -14.67 8.20
CA VAL A 41 -5.30 -13.93 7.86
C VAL A 41 -4.09 -14.50 8.58
N GLY A 42 -2.99 -14.63 7.85
CA GLY A 42 -1.69 -15.07 8.34
C GLY A 42 -1.62 -16.57 8.63
N ALA A 43 -0.42 -17.02 9.03
CA ALA A 43 -0.15 -18.42 9.34
C ALA A 43 -1.06 -18.99 10.45
N GLU A 44 -1.44 -18.14 11.42
CA GLU A 44 -2.35 -18.50 12.52
C GLU A 44 -3.83 -18.52 12.11
N LYS A 45 -4.15 -18.12 10.88
CA LYS A 45 -5.52 -18.04 10.35
C LYS A 45 -6.44 -17.21 11.24
N LYS A 46 -5.98 -16.06 11.72
CA LYS A 46 -6.78 -15.17 12.56
C LYS A 46 -8.07 -14.79 11.81
N PRO A 47 -9.26 -15.08 12.36
CA PRO A 47 -10.52 -14.84 11.65
C PRO A 47 -10.98 -13.38 11.80
N PHE A 48 -11.43 -12.80 10.70
CA PHE A 48 -12.08 -11.49 10.63
C PHE A 48 -13.45 -11.64 9.99
N ILE A 49 -14.49 -11.18 10.68
CA ILE A 49 -15.86 -11.16 10.15
C ILE A 49 -16.12 -9.76 9.59
N VAL A 50 -16.37 -9.66 8.29
CA VAL A 50 -16.46 -8.38 7.58
C VAL A 50 -17.68 -8.37 6.67
N HIS A 51 -18.30 -7.20 6.48
CA HIS A 51 -19.39 -7.06 5.52
C HIS A 51 -18.90 -7.30 4.09
N LYS A 52 -19.56 -8.24 3.41
CA LYS A 52 -19.15 -8.71 2.09
C LYS A 52 -19.15 -7.58 1.05
N ASP A 53 -20.26 -6.85 0.98
CA ASP A 53 -20.44 -5.79 0.00
C ASP A 53 -19.60 -4.56 0.34
N LEU A 54 -19.22 -4.36 1.60
CA LEU A 54 -18.24 -3.35 2.01
C LEU A 54 -16.83 -3.69 1.53
N LEU A 55 -16.39 -4.94 1.69
CA LEU A 55 -15.11 -5.40 1.13
C LEU A 55 -15.09 -5.22 -0.40
N GLY A 56 -16.17 -5.63 -1.07
CA GLY A 56 -16.29 -5.50 -2.52
C GLY A 56 -16.45 -4.05 -3.01
N HIS A 57 -16.96 -3.15 -2.16
CA HIS A 57 -16.94 -1.71 -2.40
C HIS A 57 -15.51 -1.24 -2.48
N TYR A 58 -14.66 -1.58 -1.50
CA TYR A 58 -13.28 -1.08 -1.43
C TYR A 58 -12.26 -1.85 -2.30
N SER A 59 -12.57 -3.06 -2.75
CA SER A 59 -11.60 -3.96 -3.39
C SER A 59 -12.22 -4.76 -4.53
N ASP A 60 -11.64 -4.61 -5.73
CA ASP A 60 -12.01 -5.42 -6.90
C ASP A 60 -11.66 -6.89 -6.70
N TYR A 61 -10.57 -7.14 -5.98
CA TYR A 61 -10.13 -8.48 -5.61
C TYR A 61 -11.18 -9.18 -4.73
N PHE A 62 -11.60 -8.56 -3.62
CA PHE A 62 -12.61 -9.17 -2.73
C PHE A 62 -13.99 -9.23 -3.39
N ARG A 63 -14.33 -8.24 -4.23
CA ARG A 63 -15.57 -8.29 -5.03
C ARG A 63 -15.58 -9.51 -5.94
N ALA A 64 -14.49 -9.76 -6.67
CA ALA A 64 -14.38 -10.91 -7.54
C ALA A 64 -14.37 -12.23 -6.76
N ALA A 65 -13.69 -12.29 -5.61
CA ALA A 65 -13.62 -13.48 -4.77
C ALA A 65 -15.00 -13.92 -4.24
N PHE A 66 -15.84 -12.97 -3.80
CA PHE A 66 -17.11 -13.29 -3.15
C PHE A 66 -18.36 -13.19 -4.05
N ASN A 67 -18.26 -12.58 -5.23
CA ASN A 67 -19.36 -12.53 -6.21
C ASN A 67 -19.12 -13.43 -7.44
N GLY A 68 -18.00 -14.16 -7.47
CA GLY A 68 -17.71 -15.14 -8.50
C GLY A 68 -18.41 -16.49 -8.26
N SER A 69 -17.97 -17.50 -9.00
CA SER A 69 -18.43 -18.89 -8.88
C SER A 69 -17.43 -19.79 -8.14
N PHE A 70 -16.45 -19.19 -7.48
CA PHE A 70 -15.41 -19.92 -6.76
C PHE A 70 -15.90 -20.39 -5.38
N LYS A 71 -15.11 -21.26 -4.75
CA LYS A 71 -15.43 -21.88 -3.46
C LYS A 71 -15.67 -20.84 -2.37
N GLU A 72 -14.93 -19.74 -2.42
CA GLU A 72 -14.98 -18.62 -1.49
C GLU A 72 -16.34 -17.91 -1.52
N ALA A 73 -16.95 -17.77 -2.70
CA ALA A 73 -18.28 -17.19 -2.87
C ALA A 73 -19.38 -18.09 -2.29
N ILE A 74 -19.19 -19.42 -2.35
CA ILE A 74 -20.13 -20.42 -1.82
C ILE A 74 -20.00 -20.54 -0.30
N GLU A 75 -18.76 -20.62 0.20
CA GLU A 75 -18.47 -20.82 1.62
C GLU A 75 -18.53 -19.52 2.44
N GLY A 76 -18.47 -18.35 1.77
CA GLY A 76 -18.37 -17.07 2.46
C GLY A 76 -17.07 -16.92 3.25
N LYS A 77 -16.00 -17.60 2.80
CA LYS A 77 -14.73 -17.68 3.50
C LYS A 77 -13.55 -17.55 2.54
N LEU A 78 -12.53 -16.77 2.92
CA LEU A 78 -11.30 -16.58 2.16
C LEU A 78 -10.08 -16.67 3.10
N SER A 79 -9.00 -17.29 2.63
CA SER A 79 -7.76 -17.43 3.39
C SER A 79 -6.64 -16.60 2.75
N LEU A 80 -5.94 -15.81 3.55
CA LEU A 80 -4.82 -14.93 3.16
C LEU A 80 -3.57 -15.29 4.01
N PRO A 81 -2.91 -16.43 3.73
CA PRO A 81 -1.85 -16.96 4.59
C PRO A 81 -0.58 -16.12 4.60
N ASP A 82 -0.30 -15.40 3.51
CA ASP A 82 0.91 -14.57 3.33
C ASP A 82 0.74 -13.13 3.84
N GLU A 83 -0.41 -12.83 4.43
CA GLU A 83 -0.73 -11.50 4.95
C GLU A 83 -0.52 -11.37 6.45
N PHE A 84 -0.13 -10.18 6.87
CA PHE A 84 0.00 -9.86 8.28
C PHE A 84 -1.35 -9.49 8.87
N ALA A 85 -1.73 -10.16 9.96
CA ALA A 85 -2.98 -9.91 10.67
C ALA A 85 -3.11 -8.45 11.14
N GLU A 86 -2.01 -7.81 11.53
CA GLU A 86 -1.97 -6.39 11.92
C GLU A 86 -2.31 -5.46 10.76
N VAL A 87 -1.78 -5.72 9.56
CA VAL A 87 -2.05 -4.93 8.35
C VAL A 87 -3.52 -5.08 7.95
N PHE A 88 -4.04 -6.31 8.00
CA PHE A 88 -5.46 -6.55 7.71
C PHE A 88 -6.38 -5.91 8.74
N ASP A 89 -6.00 -5.88 10.01
CA ASP A 89 -6.79 -5.25 11.07
C ASP A 89 -6.94 -3.74 10.86
N ILE A 90 -5.85 -3.05 10.48
CA ILE A 90 -5.90 -1.63 10.11
C ILE A 90 -6.73 -1.42 8.84
N PHE A 91 -6.60 -2.29 7.83
CA PHE A 91 -7.45 -2.25 6.64
C PHE A 91 -8.94 -2.44 6.99
N ASN A 92 -9.25 -3.38 7.87
CA ASN A 92 -10.60 -3.64 8.35
C ASN A 92 -11.15 -2.38 9.05
N ALA A 93 -10.40 -1.74 9.95
CA ALA A 93 -10.83 -0.46 10.53
C ALA A 93 -11.02 0.63 9.47
N PHE A 94 -10.12 0.71 8.50
CA PHE A 94 -10.14 1.70 7.43
C PHE A 94 -11.41 1.62 6.58
N ILE A 95 -11.88 0.44 6.17
CA ILE A 95 -13.09 0.34 5.33
C ILE A 95 -14.38 0.77 6.04
N TYR A 96 -14.40 0.78 7.38
CA TYR A 96 -15.54 1.30 8.16
C TYR A 96 -15.40 2.79 8.51
N ALA A 97 -14.19 3.24 8.85
CA ALA A 97 -13.96 4.58 9.38
C ALA A 97 -13.41 5.57 8.35
N ASN A 98 -12.94 5.09 7.20
CA ASN A 98 -12.18 5.85 6.20
C ASN A 98 -10.97 6.59 6.82
N GLN A 99 -10.30 5.94 7.77
CA GLN A 99 -9.15 6.46 8.50
C GLN A 99 -8.21 5.31 8.86
N LEU A 100 -6.90 5.49 8.65
CA LEU A 100 -5.89 4.53 9.10
C LEU A 100 -5.71 4.64 10.61
N ARG A 101 -5.90 3.54 11.32
CA ARG A 101 -5.81 3.46 12.78
C ARG A 101 -5.43 2.04 13.21
N ASP A 102 -4.51 1.94 14.17
CA ASP A 102 -4.20 0.67 14.85
C ASP A 102 -4.93 0.52 16.20
N ASN A 103 -4.74 -0.61 16.87
CA ASN A 103 -5.36 -0.90 18.16
C ASN A 103 -4.80 -0.05 19.32
N ASP A 104 -3.58 0.46 19.18
CA ASP A 104 -2.92 1.29 20.17
C ASP A 104 -3.33 2.76 20.07
N GLY A 105 -4.13 3.10 19.05
CA GLY A 105 -4.72 4.41 18.84
C GLY A 105 -3.87 5.35 17.99
N ALA A 106 -2.77 4.86 17.39
CA ALA A 106 -2.02 5.63 16.41
C ALA A 106 -2.87 5.81 15.14
N ILE A 107 -2.80 7.00 14.55
CA ILE A 107 -3.64 7.41 13.42
C ILE A 107 -2.75 7.93 12.31
N GLY A 108 -3.01 7.50 11.07
CA GLY A 108 -2.35 8.05 9.88
C GLY A 108 -0.83 8.07 10.02
N LYS A 109 -0.23 9.26 10.05
CA LYS A 109 1.22 9.48 10.11
C LYS A 109 1.92 8.94 11.36
N ASP A 110 1.16 8.72 12.44
CA ASP A 110 1.69 8.22 13.72
C ASP A 110 1.93 6.70 13.65
N LEU A 111 1.37 6.02 12.65
CA LEU A 111 1.70 4.63 12.36
C LEU A 111 3.17 4.51 11.92
N SER A 112 3.80 3.39 12.25
CA SER A 112 5.18 3.16 11.83
C SER A 112 5.31 3.18 10.30
N ALA A 113 6.42 3.73 9.79
CA ALA A 113 6.67 3.79 8.36
C ALA A 113 6.64 2.41 7.67
N MET A 114 7.05 1.35 8.38
CA MET A 114 6.97 -0.02 7.87
C MET A 114 5.51 -0.48 7.73
N ILE A 115 4.64 -0.18 8.70
CA ILE A 115 3.21 -0.49 8.61
C ILE A 115 2.56 0.26 7.44
N LEU A 116 2.88 1.54 7.24
CA LEU A 116 2.38 2.32 6.11
C LEU A 116 2.83 1.74 4.77
N VAL A 117 4.08 1.29 4.64
CA VAL A 117 4.56 0.57 3.46
C VAL A 117 3.79 -0.73 3.25
N CYS A 118 3.62 -1.54 4.31
CA CYS A 118 2.87 -2.80 4.21
C CYS A 118 1.39 -2.59 3.85
N LEU A 119 0.75 -1.53 4.34
CA LEU A 119 -0.62 -1.15 3.96
C LEU A 119 -0.72 -0.77 2.49
N TRP A 120 0.26 -0.01 1.98
CA TRP A 120 0.33 0.30 0.56
C TRP A 120 0.47 -0.97 -0.29
N LEU A 121 1.40 -1.87 0.07
CA LEU A 121 1.62 -3.14 -0.63
C LEU A 121 0.41 -4.08 -0.53
N PHE A 122 -0.29 -4.08 0.61
CA PHE A 122 -1.56 -4.79 0.76
C PHE A 122 -2.60 -4.24 -0.22
N GLY A 123 -2.74 -2.91 -0.30
CA GLY A 123 -3.66 -2.26 -1.22
C GLY A 123 -3.34 -2.56 -2.69
N ASP A 124 -2.06 -2.60 -3.06
CA ASP A 124 -1.64 -2.98 -4.42
C ASP A 124 -2.05 -4.42 -4.76
N ARG A 125 -1.73 -5.38 -3.87
CA ARG A 125 -2.05 -6.81 -4.06
C ARG A 125 -3.54 -7.10 -4.09
N HIS A 126 -4.33 -6.39 -3.29
CA HIS A 126 -5.77 -6.60 -3.14
C HIS A 126 -6.61 -5.56 -3.88
N LEU A 127 -6.01 -4.78 -4.79
CA LEU A 127 -6.70 -3.80 -5.62
C LEU A 127 -7.56 -2.82 -4.78
N VAL A 128 -6.94 -2.17 -3.80
CA VAL A 128 -7.53 -1.17 -2.90
C VAL A 128 -6.84 0.20 -3.06
N PRO A 129 -7.08 0.94 -4.16
CA PRO A 129 -6.41 2.21 -4.42
C PRO A 129 -6.60 3.26 -3.30
N ALA A 130 -7.78 3.28 -2.67
CA ALA A 130 -8.05 4.20 -1.56
C ALA A 130 -7.13 3.95 -0.36
N LEU A 131 -6.78 2.69 -0.09
CA LEU A 131 -5.82 2.32 0.96
C LEU A 131 -4.39 2.73 0.56
N GLN A 132 -4.00 2.48 -0.70
CA GLN A 132 -2.70 2.93 -1.23
C GLN A 132 -2.53 4.44 -1.06
N ASN A 133 -3.54 5.23 -1.44
CA ASN A 133 -3.48 6.69 -1.38
C ASN A 133 -3.44 7.18 0.07
N ALA A 134 -4.26 6.61 0.96
CA ALA A 134 -4.23 6.94 2.39
C ALA A 134 -2.89 6.60 3.04
N ALA A 135 -2.30 5.46 2.70
CA ALA A 135 -1.00 5.04 3.21
C ALA A 135 0.13 5.93 2.68
N ALA A 136 0.09 6.29 1.38
CA ALA A 136 1.06 7.21 0.79
C ALA A 136 0.99 8.61 1.42
N ASP A 137 -0.22 9.13 1.65
CA ASP A 137 -0.44 10.41 2.34
C ASP A 137 0.12 10.40 3.77
N ALA A 138 -0.23 9.37 4.54
CA ALA A 138 0.28 9.22 5.90
C ALA A 138 1.81 9.07 5.93
N LEU A 139 2.39 8.35 4.96
CA LEU A 139 3.83 8.16 4.87
C LEU A 139 4.54 9.47 4.53
N MET A 140 4.01 10.23 3.57
CA MET A 140 4.51 11.58 3.22
C MET A 140 4.49 12.52 4.43
N GLU A 141 3.38 12.55 5.17
CA GLU A 141 3.23 13.39 6.35
C GLU A 141 4.21 12.97 7.46
N SER A 142 4.35 11.66 7.71
CA SER A 142 5.31 11.11 8.67
C SER A 142 6.76 11.47 8.32
N MET A 143 7.16 11.33 7.05
CA MET A 143 8.50 11.69 6.58
C MET A 143 8.79 13.20 6.65
N ALA A 144 7.77 14.04 6.43
CA ALA A 144 7.89 15.49 6.49
C ALA A 144 8.01 16.02 7.93
N GLU A 145 7.29 15.42 8.88
CA GLU A 145 7.22 15.91 10.27
C GLU A 145 8.22 15.25 11.20
N LEU A 146 8.36 13.91 11.12
CA LEU A 146 9.16 13.14 12.09
C LEU A 146 10.60 12.92 11.61
N ASN A 147 10.93 13.40 10.41
CA ASN A 147 12.22 13.22 9.78
C ASN A 147 12.65 11.73 9.66
N ILE A 148 11.68 10.81 9.60
CA ILE A 148 11.90 9.36 9.49
C ILE A 148 12.21 9.01 8.03
N SER A 149 13.16 8.10 7.81
CA SER A 149 13.50 7.55 6.49
C SER A 149 13.27 6.03 6.51
N PRO A 150 12.31 5.48 5.72
CA PRO A 150 12.04 4.04 5.66
C PRO A 150 13.09 3.29 4.81
N GLY A 151 14.38 3.61 4.97
CA GLY A 151 15.46 3.02 4.16
C GLY A 151 15.56 1.50 4.29
N ASN A 152 15.10 0.94 5.41
CA ASN A 152 15.01 -0.52 5.63
C ASN A 152 13.86 -1.19 4.85
N ALA A 153 12.91 -0.42 4.33
CA ALA A 153 11.80 -0.92 3.53
C ALA A 153 12.15 -1.03 2.03
N MET A 154 13.28 -0.49 1.57
CA MET A 154 13.61 -0.44 0.14
C MET A 154 13.69 -1.82 -0.51
N THR A 155 14.29 -2.80 0.17
CA THR A 155 14.32 -4.19 -0.31
C THR A 155 12.90 -4.74 -0.50
N LEU A 156 12.06 -4.61 0.53
CA LEU A 156 10.68 -5.06 0.49
C LEU A 156 9.88 -4.38 -0.64
N ILE A 157 10.03 -3.07 -0.80
CA ILE A 157 9.31 -2.28 -1.80
C ILE A 157 9.69 -2.74 -3.21
N TYR A 158 10.98 -2.89 -3.50
CA TYR A 158 11.43 -3.29 -4.84
C TYR A 158 11.10 -4.75 -5.14
N ASP A 159 11.17 -5.66 -4.15
CA ASP A 159 10.76 -7.06 -4.35
C ASP A 159 9.25 -7.18 -4.64
N GLN A 160 8.44 -6.35 -3.98
CA GLN A 160 6.98 -6.45 -4.01
C GLN A 160 6.26 -5.48 -4.96
N THR A 161 6.99 -4.63 -5.69
CA THR A 161 6.38 -3.71 -6.67
C THR A 161 7.02 -3.84 -8.05
N ILE A 162 6.31 -3.39 -9.07
CA ILE A 162 6.82 -3.31 -10.45
C ILE A 162 7.55 -1.99 -10.69
N ASP A 163 8.30 -1.93 -11.79
CA ASP A 163 8.88 -0.69 -12.28
C ASP A 163 7.80 0.38 -12.53
N GLY A 164 8.13 1.65 -12.25
CA GLY A 164 7.20 2.76 -12.31
C GLY A 164 6.16 2.83 -11.18
N SER A 165 6.24 1.96 -10.17
CA SER A 165 5.34 2.00 -9.00
C SER A 165 5.36 3.38 -8.30
N PRO A 166 4.20 3.97 -7.96
CA PRO A 166 4.13 5.22 -7.22
C PRO A 166 4.86 5.17 -5.87
N LEU A 167 4.89 4.01 -5.21
CA LEU A 167 5.62 3.83 -3.96
C LEU A 167 7.14 3.89 -4.16
N ARG A 168 7.68 3.28 -5.23
CA ARG A 168 9.10 3.39 -5.56
C ARG A 168 9.48 4.86 -5.78
N ARG A 169 8.69 5.58 -6.59
CA ARG A 169 8.88 7.01 -6.88
C ARG A 169 8.88 7.85 -5.59
N LEU A 170 7.85 7.70 -4.75
CA LEU A 170 7.76 8.40 -3.47
C LEU A 170 9.00 8.21 -2.60
N MET A 171 9.47 6.96 -2.51
CA MET A 171 10.65 6.64 -1.73
C MET A 171 11.92 7.28 -2.28
N ILE A 172 12.14 7.22 -3.59
CA ILE A 172 13.31 7.82 -4.23
C ILE A 172 13.28 9.35 -4.09
N ASP A 173 12.15 9.98 -4.40
CA ASP A 173 12.00 11.44 -4.33
C ASP A 173 12.22 11.99 -2.92
N SER A 174 11.75 11.27 -1.91
CA SER A 174 11.98 11.64 -0.51
C SER A 174 13.47 11.66 -0.15
N GLN A 175 14.27 10.77 -0.73
CA GLN A 175 15.69 10.60 -0.38
C GLN A 175 16.54 11.67 -1.04
N VAL A 176 16.25 11.96 -2.31
CA VAL A 176 16.88 13.05 -3.06
C VAL A 176 16.53 14.40 -2.44
N HIS A 177 15.28 14.57 -2.00
CA HIS A 177 14.84 15.78 -1.31
C HIS A 177 15.58 16.02 0.01
N ARG A 178 15.68 14.99 0.85
CA ARG A 178 16.24 15.10 2.20
C ARG A 178 17.77 15.09 2.23
N ALA A 179 18.41 14.74 1.12
CA ALA A 179 19.85 14.41 1.08
C ALA A 179 20.26 13.43 2.19
N ALA A 180 19.35 12.50 2.54
CA ALA A 180 19.47 11.65 3.74
C ALA A 180 20.28 10.36 3.50
N CYS A 181 20.85 10.19 2.31
CA CYS A 181 21.60 9.00 1.94
C CYS A 181 22.95 8.97 2.65
N ASN A 182 23.19 7.90 3.42
CA ASN A 182 24.53 7.54 3.89
C ASN A 182 24.95 6.21 3.27
N LYS A 183 26.26 5.99 3.17
CA LYS A 183 26.86 4.83 2.49
C LYS A 183 26.37 3.49 3.06
N ASP A 184 26.24 3.40 4.38
CA ASP A 184 25.87 2.15 5.07
C ASP A 184 24.41 1.75 4.83
N ASN A 185 23.52 2.73 4.68
CA ASN A 185 22.13 2.50 4.32
C ASN A 185 22.00 2.13 2.84
N LEU A 186 22.67 2.86 1.95
CA LEU A 186 22.65 2.58 0.50
C LEU A 186 23.23 1.21 0.16
N ALA A 187 24.25 0.75 0.89
CA ALA A 187 24.85 -0.57 0.67
C ALA A 187 23.88 -1.74 0.85
N LYS A 188 22.73 -1.52 1.52
CA LYS A 188 21.69 -2.53 1.75
C LYS A 188 20.57 -2.48 0.71
N TRP A 189 20.58 -1.48 -0.17
CA TRP A 189 19.51 -1.31 -1.13
C TRP A 189 19.66 -2.25 -2.32
N PRO A 190 18.54 -2.67 -2.93
CA PRO A 190 18.55 -3.34 -4.22
C PRO A 190 19.26 -2.49 -5.28
N GLN A 191 19.92 -3.15 -6.23
CA GLN A 191 20.63 -2.46 -7.32
C GLN A 191 19.67 -1.55 -8.12
N GLU A 192 18.46 -2.01 -8.41
CA GLU A 192 17.43 -1.22 -9.10
C GLU A 192 17.15 0.10 -8.35
N ALA A 193 17.01 0.05 -7.02
CA ALA A 193 16.78 1.24 -6.21
C ALA A 193 17.94 2.24 -6.26
N LEU A 194 19.18 1.75 -6.37
CA LEU A 194 20.36 2.61 -6.53
C LEU A 194 20.41 3.25 -7.92
N VAL A 195 19.97 2.53 -8.95
CA VAL A 195 19.85 3.07 -10.32
C VAL A 195 18.80 4.17 -10.37
N ASP A 196 17.60 3.92 -9.84
CA ASP A 196 16.52 4.92 -9.79
C ASP A 196 16.96 6.17 -9.02
N LEU A 197 17.65 5.97 -7.88
CA LEU A 197 18.19 7.07 -7.10
C LEU A 197 19.21 7.91 -7.91
N ALA A 198 20.11 7.25 -8.64
CA ALA A 198 21.12 7.92 -9.45
C ALA A 198 20.50 8.70 -10.61
N MET A 199 19.48 8.14 -11.27
CA MET A 199 18.75 8.81 -12.34
C MET A 199 18.02 10.05 -11.82
N GLU A 200 17.30 9.94 -10.70
CA GLU A 200 16.60 11.08 -10.09
C GLU A 200 17.57 12.19 -9.65
N PHE A 201 18.77 11.85 -9.15
CA PHE A 201 19.80 12.86 -8.87
C PHE A 201 20.34 13.55 -10.12
N SER A 202 20.43 12.84 -11.25
CA SER A 202 20.92 13.37 -12.53
C SER A 202 19.94 14.35 -13.17
N ASP A 203 18.64 14.09 -13.02
CA ASP A 203 17.58 14.90 -13.64
C ASP A 203 17.35 16.23 -12.91
N ARG A 204 17.77 16.36 -11.63
CA ARG A 204 17.64 17.60 -10.86
C ARG A 204 18.74 18.62 -11.17
N THR A 205 18.39 19.64 -11.95
CA THR A 205 19.26 20.80 -12.22
C THR A 205 19.64 21.57 -10.93
N PRO A 206 20.84 22.21 -10.87
CA PRO A 206 21.35 22.87 -9.66
C PRO A 206 20.46 23.97 -9.07
N THR A 207 19.56 24.57 -9.86
CA THR A 207 18.61 25.59 -9.45
C THR A 207 17.49 25.07 -8.54
N SER A 208 17.23 23.75 -8.55
CA SER A 208 16.21 23.10 -7.70
C SER A 208 16.74 22.70 -6.32
N ARG A 209 18.02 22.97 -6.01
CA ARG A 209 18.71 22.52 -4.78
C ARG A 209 18.33 23.27 -3.49
N LYS A 210 17.51 24.33 -3.54
CA LYS A 210 17.11 25.09 -2.34
C LYS A 210 15.70 24.71 -1.88
N GLY A 211 15.63 23.76 -0.95
CA GLY A 211 14.60 23.75 0.10
C GLY A 211 13.15 23.51 -0.30
N SER A 212 12.87 22.99 -1.49
CA SER A 212 11.49 22.70 -1.90
C SER A 212 11.02 21.43 -1.19
N LYS A 213 10.34 21.57 -0.04
CA LYS A 213 9.61 20.49 0.67
C LYS A 213 9.10 19.44 -0.32
N ILE A 214 9.14 18.12 0.01
CA ILE A 214 8.32 17.11 -0.69
C ILE A 214 6.97 17.77 -0.98
N PRO A 215 6.45 17.81 -2.22
CA PRO A 215 5.31 18.68 -2.55
C PRO A 215 4.09 18.33 -1.68
N VAL A 216 3.95 18.97 -0.52
CA VAL A 216 2.90 18.62 0.45
C VAL A 216 1.53 19.03 -0.07
N SER A 217 1.46 19.92 -1.06
CA SER A 217 0.22 20.67 -1.29
C SER A 217 -0.27 20.88 -2.72
N HIS A 218 0.31 20.32 -3.79
CA HIS A 218 -0.36 20.39 -5.12
C HIS A 218 0.00 19.28 -6.12
N ASP A 219 0.93 18.37 -5.82
CA ASP A 219 1.44 17.35 -6.77
C ASP A 219 1.30 15.91 -6.23
N LYS A 220 0.45 15.67 -5.23
CA LYS A 220 0.27 14.35 -4.59
C LYS A 220 -0.11 13.24 -5.57
N CYS A 221 -0.73 13.61 -6.70
CA CYS A 221 -1.17 12.67 -7.72
C CYS A 221 -0.02 11.84 -8.30
N CYS A 222 1.22 12.33 -8.28
CA CYS A 222 2.36 11.56 -8.76
C CYS A 222 2.69 10.33 -7.90
N TYR A 223 2.17 10.28 -6.66
CA TYR A 223 2.32 9.18 -5.70
C TYR A 223 1.01 8.44 -5.42
N HIS A 224 -0.11 8.90 -5.99
CA HIS A 224 -1.42 8.28 -5.84
C HIS A 224 -1.71 7.34 -7.01
N VAL A 225 -2.57 6.37 -6.75
CA VAL A 225 -3.14 5.45 -7.74
C VAL A 225 -4.50 6.01 -8.16
N HIS A 226 -4.66 6.21 -9.47
CA HIS A 226 -5.87 6.75 -10.09
C HIS A 226 -6.42 5.78 -11.13
N SER A 227 -7.74 5.79 -11.31
CA SER A 227 -8.36 5.17 -12.48
C SER A 227 -8.16 6.07 -13.71
N GLU A 228 -8.32 5.51 -14.91
CA GLU A 228 -8.15 6.24 -16.16
C GLU A 228 -9.07 7.48 -16.22
N GLY A 229 -8.49 8.68 -16.34
CA GLY A 229 -9.22 9.95 -16.39
C GLY A 229 -9.47 10.65 -15.04
N GLU A 230 -8.94 10.11 -13.94
CA GLU A 230 -9.08 10.72 -12.62
C GLU A 230 -7.84 11.47 -12.17
N HIS A 231 -8.08 12.52 -11.37
CA HIS A 231 -7.07 13.33 -10.72
C HIS A 231 -7.46 13.56 -9.26
N CYS A 232 -6.48 13.88 -8.42
CA CYS A 232 -6.75 14.61 -7.18
C CYS A 232 -7.30 16.01 -7.51
#